data_AF-A0A1G5EII2-F1
#
_entry.id   AF-A0A1G5EII2-F1
#
_cell.length_a   1.000
_cell.length_b   1.000
_cell.length_c   1.000
_cell.angle_alpha   90.00
_cell.angle_beta   90.00
_cell.angle_gamma   90.00
#
_symmetry.space_group_name_H-M   'P 1'
#
loop_
_entity.id
_entity.type
_entity.pdbx_description
1 polymer ?
#
loop_
_entity_poly.entity_id
_entity_poly.type
_entity_poly.pdbx_seq_one_letter_code
_entity_poly.pdbx_strand_id
1 'polypeptide(L)'
;MNENEVRAFGKNCIILSSIILVISVPVSIVIALNNDIGSVLPVLFVMALLCGTCIWGIVRGYKRIREPGKYIQAQAHVAFDPADRSNENEFRAYKSKWAWDDAAMEYCRIIESGYEEIPEEDEDKIFEYASMPAAYFMMWLVENDLMSEIFYGQISKEEINRLKAREISPVEFFVGNMDCCLLRDEISEKVLPFVDGYFETVEEKGYLNFRNPDMSDYYQCIRNENSFYYCVEFSWDTYDMIREKIDDAYGKYRSDNSI
;
A
#
# COMPACT_ATOMS: atom_id res chain seq x y z
N MET A 1 -16.78 9.69 6.75
CA MET A 1 -17.24 8.91 7.91
C MET A 1 -16.66 9.59 9.14
N ASN A 2 -17.49 10.04 10.08
CA ASN A 2 -17.00 10.74 11.27
C ASN A 2 -16.46 9.74 12.32
N GLU A 3 -15.77 10.25 13.35
CA GLU A 3 -15.17 9.42 14.39
C GLU A 3 -16.17 8.46 15.07
N ASN A 4 -17.41 8.90 15.24
CA ASN A 4 -18.45 8.10 15.85
C ASN A 4 -18.88 6.94 14.95
N GLU A 5 -18.94 7.16 13.63
CA GLU A 5 -19.25 6.13 12.63
C GLU A 5 -18.13 5.10 12.48
N VAL A 6 -16.86 5.52 12.49
CA VAL A 6 -15.69 4.61 12.49
C VAL A 6 -15.69 3.72 13.73
N ARG A 7 -15.89 4.31 14.90
CA ARG A 7 -15.99 3.58 16.16
C ARG A 7 -17.22 2.67 16.17
N ALA A 8 -18.35 3.09 15.60
CA ALA A 8 -19.55 2.26 15.49
C ALA A 8 -19.32 1.06 14.55
N PHE A 9 -18.67 1.26 13.42
CA PHE A 9 -18.30 0.17 12.51
C PHE A 9 -17.35 -0.82 13.17
N GLY A 10 -16.30 -0.34 13.84
CA GLY A 10 -15.37 -1.20 14.59
C GLY A 10 -16.09 -2.01 15.69
N LYS A 11 -17.02 -1.39 16.41
CA LYS A 11 -17.87 -2.08 17.40
C LYS A 11 -18.74 -3.15 16.75
N ASN A 12 -19.39 -2.84 15.62
CA ASN A 12 -20.23 -3.78 14.90
C ASN A 12 -19.42 -4.99 14.40
N CYS A 13 -18.21 -4.79 13.87
CA CYS A 13 -17.32 -5.89 13.48
C CYS A 13 -16.95 -6.79 14.66
N ILE A 14 -16.62 -6.22 15.83
CA ILE A 14 -16.32 -6.99 17.03
C ILE A 14 -17.54 -7.76 17.51
N ILE A 15 -18.71 -7.11 17.59
CA ILE A 15 -19.96 -7.72 18.05
C ILE A 15 -20.35 -8.89 17.15
N LEU A 16 -20.34 -8.68 15.83
CA LEU A 16 -20.75 -9.69 14.86
C LEU A 16 -19.79 -10.90 14.88
N SER A 17 -18.48 -10.66 14.90
CA SER A 17 -17.46 -11.72 14.98
C SER A 17 -17.53 -12.48 16.30
N SER A 18 -17.84 -11.80 17.41
CA SER A 18 -18.01 -12.44 18.72
C SER A 18 -19.26 -13.32 18.78
N ILE A 19 -20.38 -12.87 18.18
CA ILE A 19 -21.62 -13.66 18.10
C ILE A 19 -21.38 -14.93 17.26
N ILE A 20 -20.68 -14.81 16.13
CA ILE A 20 -20.35 -15.95 15.27
C ILE A 20 -19.47 -16.97 16.02
N LEU A 21 -18.46 -16.51 16.77
CA LEU A 21 -17.62 -17.40 17.60
C LEU A 21 -18.43 -18.10 18.70
N VAL A 22 -19.32 -17.39 19.39
CA VAL A 22 -20.14 -17.95 20.47
C VAL A 22 -21.13 -18.99 19.97
N ILE A 23 -21.67 -18.83 18.75
CA ILE A 23 -22.61 -19.80 18.16
C ILE A 23 -21.87 -20.99 17.54
N SER A 24 -20.74 -20.75 16.90
CA SER A 24 -20.03 -21.77 16.14
C SER A 24 -19.35 -22.82 17.05
N VAL A 25 -18.77 -22.42 18.18
CA VAL A 25 -18.08 -23.33 19.12
C VAL A 25 -19.01 -24.44 19.69
N PRO A 26 -20.22 -24.14 20.21
CA PRO A 26 -21.16 -25.17 20.67
C PRO A 26 -21.61 -26.12 19.56
N VAL A 27 -21.85 -25.59 18.36
CA VAL A 27 -22.26 -26.39 17.20
C VAL A 27 -21.16 -27.38 16.82
N SER A 28 -19.90 -26.95 16.82
CA SER A 28 -18.75 -27.83 16.56
C SER A 28 -18.61 -28.92 17.62
N ILE A 29 -18.84 -28.60 18.90
CA ILE A 29 -18.77 -29.58 19.99
C ILE A 29 -19.87 -30.65 19.81
N VAL A 30 -21.10 -30.24 19.50
CA VAL A 30 -22.20 -31.19 19.25
C VAL A 30 -21.92 -32.08 18.04
N ILE A 31 -21.37 -31.52 16.96
CA ILE A 31 -21.01 -32.29 15.77
C ILE A 31 -19.86 -33.27 16.07
N ALA A 32 -18.86 -32.85 16.84
CA ALA A 32 -17.73 -33.69 17.20
C ALA A 32 -18.11 -34.84 18.15
N LEU A 33 -19.12 -34.66 19.01
CA LEU A 33 -19.59 -35.69 19.93
C LEU A 33 -20.49 -36.75 19.27
N ASN A 34 -21.13 -36.43 18.15
CA ASN A 34 -22.12 -37.29 17.48
C ASN A 34 -21.58 -38.05 16.26
N ASN A 35 -20.34 -37.80 15.82
CA ASN A 35 -19.81 -38.31 14.56
C ASN A 35 -18.40 -38.93 14.72
N ASP A 36 -18.06 -39.86 13.82
CA ASP A 36 -16.75 -40.50 13.79
C ASP A 36 -15.63 -39.52 13.41
N ILE A 37 -14.44 -39.73 13.98
CA ILE A 37 -13.24 -38.87 13.85
C ILE A 37 -12.92 -38.51 12.39
N GLY A 38 -13.07 -39.46 11.45
CA GLY A 38 -12.79 -39.24 10.03
C GLY A 38 -13.76 -38.26 9.34
N SER A 39 -15.00 -38.17 9.82
CA SER A 39 -16.02 -37.25 9.31
C SER A 39 -15.99 -35.87 9.99
N VAL A 40 -15.32 -35.77 11.14
CA VAL A 40 -15.19 -34.54 11.95
C VAL A 40 -13.99 -33.70 11.49
N LEU A 41 -12.98 -34.30 10.86
CA LEU A 41 -11.75 -33.62 10.42
C LEU A 41 -12.01 -32.42 9.47
N PRO A 42 -12.84 -32.54 8.42
CA PRO A 42 -13.14 -31.41 7.53
C PRO A 42 -13.93 -30.30 8.24
N VAL A 43 -14.81 -30.68 9.17
CA VAL A 43 -15.57 -29.72 9.99
C VAL A 43 -14.64 -28.92 10.88
N LEU A 44 -13.67 -29.55 11.53
CA LEU A 44 -12.67 -28.86 12.35
C LEU A 44 -11.79 -27.91 11.53
N PHE A 45 -11.45 -28.28 10.30
CA PHE A 45 -10.67 -27.42 9.40
C PHE A 45 -11.44 -26.15 9.00
N VAL A 46 -12.69 -26.31 8.55
CA VAL A 46 -13.56 -25.16 8.22
C VAL A 46 -13.79 -24.27 9.45
N MET A 47 -13.92 -24.88 10.62
CA MET A 47 -14.05 -24.17 11.89
C MET A 47 -12.79 -23.39 12.27
N ALA A 48 -11.59 -23.92 12.01
CA ALA A 48 -10.34 -23.20 12.23
C ALA A 48 -10.24 -21.97 11.33
N LEU A 49 -10.65 -22.08 10.06
CA LEU A 49 -10.73 -20.95 9.13
C LEU A 49 -11.74 -19.88 9.61
N LEU A 50 -12.92 -20.31 10.05
CA LEU A 50 -13.94 -19.42 10.65
C LEU A 50 -13.43 -18.70 11.90
N CYS A 51 -12.71 -19.40 12.77
CA CYS A 51 -12.09 -18.79 13.95
C CYS A 51 -11.02 -17.76 13.55
N GLY A 52 -10.19 -18.08 12.55
CA GLY A 52 -9.18 -17.18 12.01
C GLY A 52 -9.77 -15.87 11.48
N THR A 53 -10.82 -15.96 10.66
CA THR A 53 -11.50 -14.78 10.09
C THR A 53 -12.21 -13.94 11.16
N CYS A 54 -12.82 -14.58 12.16
CA CYS A 54 -13.44 -13.87 13.28
C CYS A 54 -12.41 -13.14 14.16
N ILE A 55 -11.27 -13.78 14.46
CA ILE A 55 -10.18 -13.16 15.22
C ILE A 55 -9.62 -11.96 14.45
N TRP A 56 -9.40 -12.11 13.15
CA TRP A 56 -8.95 -11.02 12.29
C TRP A 56 -9.95 -9.84 12.27
N GLY A 57 -11.25 -10.13 12.16
CA GLY A 57 -12.32 -9.12 12.24
C GLY A 57 -12.35 -8.38 13.58
N ILE A 58 -12.09 -9.07 14.69
CA ILE A 58 -11.98 -8.47 16.04
C ILE A 58 -10.75 -7.56 16.14
N VAL A 59 -9.58 -8.02 15.68
CA VAL A 59 -8.35 -7.23 15.67
C VAL A 59 -8.51 -5.97 14.81
N ARG A 60 -9.11 -6.11 13.62
CA ARG A 60 -9.40 -5.00 12.71
C ARG A 60 -10.38 -3.99 13.32
N GLY A 61 -11.45 -4.47 13.94
CA GLY A 61 -12.41 -3.63 14.65
C GLY A 61 -11.78 -2.90 15.84
N TYR A 62 -10.91 -3.59 16.59
CA TYR A 62 -10.20 -3.01 17.74
C TYR A 62 -9.24 -1.90 17.32
N LYS A 63 -8.47 -2.11 16.24
CA LYS A 63 -7.62 -1.06 15.64
C LYS A 63 -8.42 0.18 15.26
N ARG A 64 -9.62 0.01 14.67
CA ARG A 64 -10.53 1.12 14.29
C ARG A 64 -11.09 1.90 15.48
N ILE A 65 -11.33 1.25 16.62
CA ILE A 65 -11.82 1.92 17.84
C ILE A 65 -10.68 2.66 18.55
N ARG A 66 -9.47 2.07 18.57
CA ARG A 66 -8.31 2.61 19.27
C ARG A 66 -7.70 3.81 18.55
N GLU A 67 -7.67 3.78 17.22
CA GLU A 67 -7.06 4.84 16.39
C GLU A 67 -8.03 5.27 15.28
N PRO A 68 -9.19 5.86 15.62
CA PRO A 68 -10.22 6.18 14.64
C PRO A 68 -9.76 7.28 13.67
N GLY A 69 -8.86 8.18 14.08
CA GLY A 69 -8.30 9.26 13.26
C GLY A 69 -7.67 8.78 11.95
N LYS A 70 -6.99 7.62 11.98
CA LYS A 70 -6.38 6.99 10.78
C LYS A 70 -7.41 6.64 9.71
N TYR A 71 -8.61 6.22 10.12
CA TYR A 71 -9.70 5.83 9.21
C TYR A 71 -10.59 7.01 8.81
N ILE A 72 -10.50 8.12 9.55
CA ILE A 72 -11.12 9.39 9.18
C ILE A 72 -10.27 10.07 8.10
N GLN A 73 -8.94 10.07 8.23
CA GLN A 73 -8.00 10.61 7.22
C GLN A 73 -8.05 9.86 5.89
N ALA A 74 -8.23 8.54 5.91
CA ALA A 74 -8.43 7.73 4.70
C ALA A 74 -9.67 8.14 3.86
N GLN A 75 -10.68 8.76 4.47
CA GLN A 75 -11.83 9.35 3.76
C GLN A 75 -11.78 10.89 3.66
N ALA A 76 -10.98 11.57 4.49
CA ALA A 76 -10.71 12.99 4.36
C ALA A 76 -9.66 13.27 3.28
N HIS A 77 -9.85 12.69 2.08
CA HIS A 77 -9.31 13.34 0.90
C HIS A 77 -10.32 14.37 0.41
N VAL A 78 -9.89 15.63 0.51
CA VAL A 78 -10.37 16.78 -0.25
C VAL A 78 -11.76 17.27 0.18
N ALA A 79 -11.81 18.01 1.28
CA ALA A 79 -12.66 19.20 1.26
C ALA A 79 -12.11 20.09 0.14
N PHE A 80 -12.71 20.00 -1.03
CA PHE A 80 -12.45 20.86 -2.17
C PHE A 80 -12.85 22.27 -1.73
N ASP A 81 -11.86 23.13 -1.48
CA ASP A 81 -12.08 24.56 -1.63
C ASP A 81 -11.98 24.86 -3.13
N PRO A 82 -13.09 25.20 -3.81
CA PRO A 82 -13.08 25.55 -5.23
C PRO A 82 -12.19 26.76 -5.55
N ALA A 83 -11.73 27.50 -4.52
CA ALA A 83 -10.92 28.69 -4.66
C ALA A 83 -9.41 28.42 -4.72
N ASP A 84 -8.92 27.23 -4.35
CA ASP A 84 -7.48 26.94 -4.38
C ASP A 84 -7.05 26.37 -5.74
N ARG A 85 -6.94 27.27 -6.72
CA ARG A 85 -6.31 27.03 -8.03
C ARG A 85 -4.82 27.35 -8.01
N SER A 86 -4.10 27.02 -6.94
CA SER A 86 -2.65 27.12 -6.96
C SER A 86 -2.02 25.75 -7.27
N ASN A 87 -1.40 25.68 -8.45
CA ASN A 87 -0.58 24.60 -9.02
C ASN A 87 -1.22 23.21 -9.25
N GLU A 88 -1.62 22.95 -10.51
CA GLU A 88 -1.96 21.60 -11.00
C GLU A 88 -0.77 20.61 -11.00
N ASN A 89 0.44 21.07 -10.70
CA ASN A 89 1.68 20.28 -10.75
C ASN A 89 2.20 19.82 -9.37
N GLU A 90 1.48 20.06 -8.27
CA GLU A 90 1.96 19.66 -6.94
C GLU A 90 1.65 18.19 -6.62
N PHE A 91 2.64 17.46 -6.11
CA PHE A 91 2.48 16.11 -5.60
C PHE A 91 1.56 16.12 -4.39
N ARG A 92 0.38 15.53 -4.51
CA ARG A 92 -0.59 15.42 -3.41
C ARG A 92 -0.49 14.10 -2.67
N ALA A 93 -0.41 13.02 -3.43
CA ALA A 93 -0.25 11.67 -2.93
C ALA A 93 0.05 10.72 -4.08
N TYR A 94 0.50 9.52 -3.76
CA TYR A 94 0.34 8.33 -4.59
C TYR A 94 -0.51 7.32 -3.84
N LYS A 95 -1.42 6.64 -4.53
CA LYS A 95 -2.21 5.55 -3.95
C LYS A 95 -2.25 4.38 -4.89
N SER A 96 -1.89 3.20 -4.42
CA SER A 96 -1.85 1.99 -5.25
C SER A 96 -3.22 1.68 -5.87
N LYS A 97 -4.32 2.06 -5.20
CA LYS A 97 -5.67 1.95 -5.77
C LYS A 97 -5.88 2.70 -7.09
N TRP A 98 -5.10 3.76 -7.37
CA TRP A 98 -5.19 4.51 -8.62
C TRP A 98 -4.50 3.79 -9.78
N ALA A 99 -3.54 2.91 -9.48
CA ALA A 99 -2.82 2.08 -10.43
C ALA A 99 -3.33 0.62 -10.45
N TRP A 100 -4.32 0.30 -9.63
CA TRP A 100 -4.77 -1.08 -9.43
C TRP A 100 -5.33 -1.70 -10.72
N ASP A 101 -6.20 -0.98 -11.43
CA ASP A 101 -6.79 -1.49 -12.68
C ASP A 101 -5.72 -1.78 -13.73
N ASP A 102 -4.71 -0.92 -13.87
CA ASP A 102 -3.60 -1.12 -14.80
C ASP A 102 -2.72 -2.31 -14.39
N ALA A 103 -2.40 -2.43 -13.09
CA ALA A 103 -1.66 -3.57 -12.56
C ALA A 103 -2.44 -4.89 -12.72
N ALA A 104 -3.75 -4.88 -12.48
CA ALA A 104 -4.63 -6.02 -12.69
C ALA A 104 -4.67 -6.44 -14.17
N MET A 105 -4.70 -5.48 -15.09
CA MET A 105 -4.62 -5.77 -16.53
C MET A 105 -3.30 -6.43 -16.94
N GLU A 106 -2.17 -6.00 -16.37
CA GLU A 106 -0.88 -6.66 -16.59
C GLU A 106 -0.86 -8.06 -15.95
N TYR A 107 -1.39 -8.19 -14.74
CA TYR A 107 -1.47 -9.47 -14.03
C TYR A 107 -2.29 -10.50 -14.79
N CYS A 108 -3.45 -10.12 -15.34
CA CYS A 108 -4.27 -10.99 -16.18
C CYS A 108 -3.51 -11.54 -17.40
N ARG A 109 -2.57 -10.75 -17.95
CA ARG A 109 -1.72 -11.22 -19.05
C ARG A 109 -0.70 -12.26 -18.59
N ILE A 110 -0.27 -12.22 -17.32
CA ILE A 110 0.63 -13.21 -16.74
C ILE A 110 -0.08 -14.55 -16.54
N ILE A 111 -1.30 -14.52 -15.99
CA ILE A 111 -2.06 -15.74 -15.68
C ILE A 111 -2.94 -16.22 -16.86
N GLU A 112 -2.86 -15.54 -18.01
CA GLU A 112 -3.63 -15.83 -19.23
C GLU A 112 -5.16 -15.91 -18.98
N SER A 113 -5.68 -15.09 -18.06
CA SER A 113 -7.10 -15.06 -17.67
C SER A 113 -7.80 -13.75 -18.02
N GLY A 114 -9.13 -13.74 -17.94
CA GLY A 114 -9.92 -12.52 -18.06
C GLY A 114 -9.87 -11.66 -16.78
N TYR A 115 -10.09 -10.34 -16.92
CA TYR A 115 -10.15 -9.39 -15.79
C TYR A 115 -11.24 -9.72 -14.78
N GLU A 116 -12.38 -10.27 -15.22
CA GLU A 116 -13.47 -10.70 -14.35
C GLU A 116 -13.17 -12.02 -13.61
N GLU A 117 -12.06 -12.67 -13.94
CA GLU A 117 -11.67 -13.98 -13.41
C GLU A 117 -10.50 -13.88 -12.41
N ILE A 118 -10.09 -12.66 -12.02
CA ILE A 118 -9.04 -12.46 -11.02
C ILE A 118 -9.51 -13.07 -9.69
N PRO A 119 -8.79 -14.06 -9.13
CA PRO A 119 -9.12 -14.61 -7.83
C PRO A 119 -9.04 -13.53 -6.73
N GLU A 120 -9.98 -13.51 -5.80
CA GLU A 120 -9.93 -12.59 -4.65
C GLU A 120 -8.63 -12.74 -3.83
N GLU A 121 -8.05 -13.94 -3.82
CA GLU A 121 -6.76 -14.23 -3.17
C GLU A 121 -5.56 -13.52 -3.83
N ASP A 122 -5.68 -13.09 -5.08
CA ASP A 122 -4.63 -12.38 -5.82
C ASP A 122 -4.75 -10.85 -5.69
N GLU A 123 -5.82 -10.33 -5.07
CA GLU A 123 -6.06 -8.89 -4.91
C GLU A 123 -4.89 -8.22 -4.16
N ASP A 124 -4.40 -8.87 -3.09
CA ASP A 124 -3.26 -8.38 -2.31
C ASP A 124 -1.98 -8.30 -3.17
N LYS A 125 -1.74 -9.30 -4.04
CA LYS A 125 -0.58 -9.32 -4.93
C LYS A 125 -0.67 -8.22 -6.00
N ILE A 126 -1.86 -7.94 -6.51
CA ILE A 126 -2.07 -6.82 -7.44
C ILE A 126 -1.82 -5.48 -6.73
N PHE A 127 -2.25 -5.34 -5.47
CA PHE A 127 -1.92 -4.16 -4.68
C PHE A 127 -0.41 -4.02 -4.43
N GLU A 128 0.33 -5.11 -4.21
CA GLU A 128 1.80 -5.06 -4.14
C GLU A 128 2.40 -4.55 -5.45
N TYR A 129 1.97 -5.06 -6.61
CA TYR A 129 2.43 -4.57 -7.92
C TYR A 129 2.09 -3.10 -8.17
N ALA A 130 0.85 -2.71 -7.88
CA ALA A 130 0.40 -1.32 -7.98
C ALA A 130 1.14 -0.39 -6.99
N SER A 131 1.70 -0.93 -5.90
CA SER A 131 2.48 -0.16 -4.93
C SER A 131 3.93 0.06 -5.34
N MET A 132 4.45 -0.78 -6.24
CA MET A 132 5.87 -0.85 -6.56
C MET A 132 6.50 0.51 -6.94
N PRO A 133 5.87 1.35 -7.81
CA PRO A 133 6.46 2.64 -8.17
C PRO A 133 6.63 3.58 -6.99
N ALA A 134 5.63 3.69 -6.10
CA ALA A 134 5.76 4.54 -4.92
C ALA A 134 6.64 3.92 -3.84
N ALA A 135 6.66 2.60 -3.70
CA ALA A 135 7.48 1.90 -2.72
C ALA A 135 8.98 2.14 -2.96
N TYR A 136 9.45 2.06 -4.21
CA TYR A 136 10.86 2.38 -4.52
C TYR A 136 11.20 3.85 -4.25
N PHE A 137 10.31 4.78 -4.60
CA PHE A 137 10.53 6.21 -4.32
C PHE A 137 10.53 6.51 -2.82
N MET A 138 9.61 5.90 -2.07
CA MET A 138 9.54 5.99 -0.62
C MET A 138 10.82 5.46 0.03
N MET A 139 11.36 4.34 -0.47
CA MET A 139 12.63 3.83 0.03
C MET A 139 13.77 4.85 -0.14
N TRP A 140 13.86 5.52 -1.29
CA TRP A 140 14.82 6.60 -1.50
C TRP A 140 14.66 7.76 -0.51
N LEU A 141 13.42 8.17 -0.24
CA LEU A 141 13.13 9.20 0.77
C LEU A 141 13.56 8.78 2.18
N VAL A 142 13.31 7.51 2.56
CA VAL A 142 13.70 6.96 3.86
C VAL A 142 15.21 6.85 3.99
N GLU A 143 15.92 6.32 3.00
CA GLU A 143 17.39 6.19 3.02
C GLU A 143 18.08 7.55 3.21
N ASN A 144 17.52 8.61 2.64
CA ASN A 144 18.06 9.96 2.69
C ASN A 144 17.53 10.83 3.84
N ASP A 145 16.76 10.26 4.77
CA ASP A 145 16.14 10.99 5.88
C ASP A 145 15.26 12.18 5.43
N LEU A 146 14.54 12.00 4.31
CA LEU A 146 13.67 13.01 3.67
C LEU A 146 12.17 12.79 3.92
N MET A 147 11.81 11.88 4.82
CA MET A 147 10.45 11.74 5.34
C MET A 147 10.18 12.77 6.46
N SER A 148 8.91 13.07 6.71
CA SER A 148 8.49 14.03 7.74
C SER A 148 8.54 13.44 9.15
N GLU A 149 8.50 14.32 10.15
CA GLU A 149 8.36 13.89 11.56
C GLU A 149 7.03 13.18 11.82
N ILE A 150 5.98 13.45 11.03
CA ILE A 150 4.69 12.77 11.13
C ILE A 150 4.87 11.30 10.78
N PHE A 151 5.55 11.00 9.67
CA PHE A 151 5.88 9.64 9.26
C PHE A 151 6.67 8.91 10.36
N TYR A 152 7.76 9.52 10.85
CA TYR A 152 8.60 8.93 11.90
C TYR A 152 7.89 8.80 13.26
N GLY A 153 6.85 9.59 13.52
CA GLY A 153 6.02 9.48 14.71
C GLY A 153 4.97 8.36 14.63
N GLN A 154 4.62 7.92 13.42
CA GLN A 154 3.61 6.88 13.19
C GLN A 154 4.20 5.49 13.00
N ILE A 155 5.42 5.41 12.45
CA ILE A 155 6.12 4.14 12.19
C ILE A 155 7.12 3.83 13.30
N SER A 156 7.23 2.56 13.69
CA SER A 156 8.22 2.15 14.69
C SER A 156 9.65 2.28 14.14
N LYS A 157 10.58 2.72 14.99
CA LYS A 157 12.01 2.79 14.62
C LYS A 157 12.57 1.43 14.19
N GLU A 158 12.06 0.35 14.74
CA GLU A 158 12.47 -1.01 14.38
C GLU A 158 12.15 -1.30 12.91
N GLU A 159 10.91 -1.04 12.48
CA GLU A 159 10.51 -1.25 11.08
C GLU A 159 11.32 -0.41 10.10
N ILE A 160 11.62 0.85 10.45
CA ILE A 160 12.48 1.71 9.63
C ILE A 160 13.91 1.16 9.56
N ASN A 161 14.45 0.67 10.67
CA ASN A 161 15.80 0.08 10.70
C ASN A 161 15.86 -1.20 9.87
N ARG A 162 14.84 -2.08 9.97
CA ARG A 162 14.72 -3.29 9.16
C ARG A 162 14.65 -2.95 7.67
N LEU A 163 13.88 -1.93 7.30
CA LEU A 163 13.80 -1.43 5.92
C LEU A 163 15.15 -0.93 5.42
N LYS A 164 15.82 -0.04 6.17
CA LYS A 164 17.16 0.48 5.83
C LYS A 164 18.23 -0.62 5.79
N ALA A 165 18.10 -1.65 6.61
CA ALA A 165 18.99 -2.82 6.63
C ALA A 165 18.69 -3.82 5.50
N ARG A 166 17.71 -3.53 4.63
CA ARG A 166 17.23 -4.40 3.54
C ARG A 166 16.70 -5.77 4.01
N GLU A 167 16.22 -5.84 5.26
CA GLU A 167 15.64 -7.06 5.85
C GLU A 167 14.17 -7.26 5.45
N ILE A 168 13.48 -6.18 5.12
CA ILE A 168 12.14 -6.17 4.52
C ILE A 168 12.19 -5.37 3.23
N SER A 169 11.36 -5.76 2.26
CA SER A 169 11.29 -5.02 1.00
C SER A 169 10.53 -3.69 1.18
N PRO A 170 10.81 -2.67 0.36
CA PRO A 170 10.02 -1.43 0.35
C PRO A 170 8.54 -1.66 0.09
N VAL A 171 8.18 -2.61 -0.78
CA VAL A 171 6.77 -2.91 -1.10
C VAL A 171 6.07 -3.55 0.11
N GLU A 172 6.70 -4.50 0.77
CA GLU A 172 6.18 -5.10 2.01
C GLU A 172 5.98 -4.03 3.09
N PHE A 173 6.95 -3.14 3.27
CA PHE A 173 6.83 -2.03 4.21
C PHE A 173 5.70 -1.08 3.83
N PHE A 174 5.58 -0.70 2.55
CA PHE A 174 4.59 0.24 2.05
C PHE A 174 3.16 -0.29 2.22
N VAL A 175 2.93 -1.56 1.87
CA VAL A 175 1.64 -2.24 2.05
C VAL A 175 1.33 -2.42 3.54
N GLY A 176 2.30 -2.89 4.33
CA GLY A 176 2.10 -3.22 5.74
C GLY A 176 1.97 -2.02 6.68
N ASN A 177 2.65 -0.91 6.38
CA ASN A 177 2.79 0.22 7.28
C ASN A 177 2.16 1.52 6.76
N MET A 178 1.97 1.68 5.44
CA MET A 178 1.50 2.93 4.82
C MET A 178 0.13 2.81 4.11
N ASP A 179 -0.60 1.71 4.31
CA ASP A 179 -1.94 1.48 3.73
C ASP A 179 -1.96 1.72 2.19
N CYS A 180 -0.88 1.31 1.52
CA CYS A 180 -0.70 1.48 0.08
C CYS A 180 -0.79 2.94 -0.41
N CYS A 181 -0.41 3.90 0.44
CA CYS A 181 -0.46 5.33 0.16
C CYS A 181 0.86 6.01 0.54
N LEU A 182 1.34 6.92 -0.32
CA LEU A 182 2.37 7.91 0.01
C LEU A 182 1.70 9.27 0.01
N LEU A 183 1.59 9.91 1.16
CA LEU A 183 0.92 11.21 1.29
C LEU A 183 1.95 12.34 1.35
N ARG A 184 1.58 13.53 0.86
CA ARG A 184 2.46 14.72 0.87
C ARG A 184 2.95 15.08 2.27
N ASP A 185 2.10 14.95 3.30
CA ASP A 185 2.43 15.27 4.69
C ASP A 185 3.37 14.26 5.37
N GLU A 186 3.57 13.10 4.75
CA GLU A 186 4.58 12.11 5.17
C GLU A 186 5.97 12.44 4.62
N ILE A 187 6.08 13.38 3.68
CA ILE A 187 7.33 13.81 3.05
C ILE A 187 7.82 15.10 3.70
N SER A 188 9.14 15.23 3.90
CA SER A 188 9.73 16.45 4.44
C SER A 188 9.50 17.64 3.49
N GLU A 189 9.06 18.77 4.05
CA GLU A 189 8.90 20.03 3.30
C GLU A 189 10.15 20.45 2.52
N LYS A 190 11.34 20.04 3.01
CA LYS A 190 12.64 20.34 2.38
C LYS A 190 12.80 19.74 0.98
N VAL A 191 12.14 18.62 0.70
CA VAL A 191 12.25 17.92 -0.59
C VAL A 191 10.99 18.09 -1.44
N LEU A 192 9.89 18.61 -0.90
CA LEU A 192 8.63 18.77 -1.64
C LEU A 192 8.79 19.50 -2.98
N PRO A 193 9.55 20.60 -3.10
CA PRO A 193 9.70 21.27 -4.40
C PRO A 193 10.40 20.39 -5.46
N PHE A 194 11.31 19.50 -5.05
CA PHE A 194 11.89 18.50 -5.95
C PHE A 194 10.84 17.44 -6.33
N VAL A 195 10.10 16.93 -5.34
CA VAL A 195 9.05 15.92 -5.56
C VAL A 195 7.97 16.46 -6.52
N ASP A 196 7.54 17.71 -6.36
CA ASP A 196 6.55 18.38 -7.22
C ASP A 196 7.02 18.47 -8.67
N GLY A 197 8.32 18.69 -8.89
CA GLY A 197 8.88 18.79 -10.24
C GLY A 197 9.32 17.46 -10.87
N TYR A 198 9.39 16.37 -10.09
CA TYR A 198 10.05 15.14 -10.53
C TYR A 198 9.20 13.88 -10.41
N PHE A 199 8.33 13.75 -9.40
CA PHE A 199 7.67 12.47 -9.10
C PHE A 199 6.77 11.98 -10.24
N GLU A 200 5.88 12.84 -10.74
CA GLU A 200 5.02 12.54 -11.88
C GLU A 200 5.01 13.75 -12.82
N THR A 201 5.50 13.54 -14.04
CA THR A 201 5.64 14.60 -15.05
C THR A 201 5.01 14.16 -16.36
N VAL A 202 4.47 15.12 -17.12
CA VAL A 202 3.77 14.84 -18.38
C VAL A 202 4.62 15.22 -19.60
N GLU A 203 5.20 16.41 -19.59
CA GLU A 203 5.89 16.99 -20.76
C GLU A 203 7.42 16.84 -20.69
N GLU A 204 7.94 16.47 -19.53
CA GLU A 204 9.37 16.36 -19.25
C GLU A 204 9.73 14.97 -18.76
N LYS A 205 11.04 14.77 -18.59
CA LYS A 205 11.56 13.55 -17.98
C LYS A 205 11.37 13.65 -16.46
N GLY A 206 10.84 12.59 -15.87
CA GLY A 206 10.62 12.50 -14.43
C GLY A 206 10.73 11.07 -13.94
N TYR A 207 10.44 10.87 -12.66
CA TYR A 207 10.40 9.57 -12.04
C TYR A 207 9.31 8.69 -12.69
N LEU A 208 8.06 9.18 -12.72
CA LEU A 208 6.95 8.58 -13.45
C LEU A 208 6.55 9.47 -14.63
N ASN A 209 6.34 8.83 -15.77
CA ASN A 209 5.71 9.44 -16.94
C ASN A 209 4.86 8.39 -17.65
N PHE A 210 3.56 8.38 -17.34
CA PHE A 210 2.62 7.39 -17.87
C PHE A 210 2.27 7.62 -19.35
N ARG A 211 2.46 8.85 -19.86
CA ARG A 211 2.20 9.16 -21.28
C ARG A 211 3.35 8.75 -22.18
N ASN A 212 4.57 8.79 -21.65
CA ASN A 212 5.77 8.42 -22.36
C ASN A 212 6.72 7.63 -21.45
N PRO A 213 6.62 6.29 -21.44
CA PRO A 213 7.47 5.45 -20.61
C PRO A 213 8.98 5.62 -20.87
N ASP A 214 9.39 6.06 -22.06
CA ASP A 214 10.81 6.39 -22.33
C ASP A 214 11.28 7.64 -21.56
N MET A 215 10.38 8.49 -21.08
CA MET A 215 10.66 9.64 -20.22
C MET A 215 10.48 9.33 -18.72
N SER A 216 10.16 8.08 -18.36
CA SER A 216 10.03 7.61 -16.98
C SER A 216 11.32 6.96 -16.52
N ASP A 217 12.01 7.57 -15.56
CA ASP A 217 13.23 6.98 -14.96
C ASP A 217 12.92 5.66 -14.26
N TYR A 218 11.73 5.52 -13.66
CA TYR A 218 11.25 4.25 -13.12
C TYR A 218 11.15 3.19 -14.23
N TYR A 219 10.42 3.47 -15.31
CA TYR A 219 10.18 2.48 -16.38
C TYR A 219 11.48 2.06 -17.08
N GLN A 220 12.43 2.99 -17.26
CA GLN A 220 13.73 2.64 -17.82
C GLN A 220 14.49 1.62 -16.98
N CYS A 221 14.32 1.62 -15.65
CA CYS A 221 14.99 0.68 -14.75
C CYS A 221 14.29 -0.68 -14.68
N ILE A 222 12.96 -0.73 -14.83
CA ILE A 222 12.16 -1.96 -14.77
C ILE A 222 11.87 -2.60 -16.13
N ARG A 223 12.45 -2.07 -17.21
CA ARG A 223 12.15 -2.49 -18.59
C ARG A 223 12.34 -4.00 -18.74
N ASN A 224 11.31 -4.65 -19.27
CA ASN A 224 11.22 -6.09 -19.42
C ASN A 224 10.63 -6.45 -20.79
N GLU A 225 10.73 -7.73 -21.17
CA GLU A 225 10.31 -8.24 -22.47
C GLU A 225 8.80 -8.06 -22.73
N ASN A 226 8.00 -8.10 -21.66
CA ASN A 226 6.54 -7.96 -21.72
C ASN A 226 6.07 -6.50 -21.73
N SER A 227 6.99 -5.54 -21.60
CA SER A 227 6.70 -4.11 -21.47
C SER A 227 5.73 -3.80 -20.31
N PHE A 228 5.81 -4.58 -19.23
CA PHE A 228 5.04 -4.33 -18.01
C PHE A 228 5.59 -3.14 -17.23
N TYR A 229 4.69 -2.33 -16.68
CA TYR A 229 4.98 -1.16 -15.85
C TYR A 229 4.85 -1.48 -14.36
N TYR A 230 3.96 -2.39 -13.98
CA TYR A 230 3.63 -2.72 -12.60
C TYR A 230 4.01 -4.15 -12.23
N CYS A 231 3.66 -5.12 -13.07
CA CYS A 231 3.85 -6.54 -12.78
C CYS A 231 5.29 -7.01 -13.01
N VAL A 232 6.22 -6.38 -12.31
CA VAL A 232 7.63 -6.74 -12.23
C VAL A 232 7.95 -7.03 -10.77
N GLU A 233 8.52 -8.19 -10.50
CA GLU A 233 8.88 -8.57 -9.14
C GLU A 233 9.92 -7.63 -8.54
N PHE A 234 9.82 -7.41 -7.23
CA PHE A 234 10.76 -6.57 -6.51
C PHE A 234 12.18 -7.14 -6.58
N SER A 235 13.17 -6.27 -6.78
CA SER A 235 14.56 -6.61 -6.51
C SER A 235 15.33 -5.40 -6.00
N TRP A 236 16.32 -5.67 -5.13
CA TRP A 236 17.24 -4.63 -4.66
C TRP A 236 18.11 -4.08 -5.79
N ASP A 237 18.44 -4.88 -6.80
CA ASP A 237 19.20 -4.42 -7.97
C ASP A 237 18.41 -3.38 -8.77
N THR A 238 17.11 -3.60 -8.96
CA THR A 238 16.18 -2.63 -9.56
C THR A 238 16.11 -1.36 -8.73
N TYR A 239 16.00 -1.49 -7.40
CA TYR A 239 16.03 -0.33 -6.51
C TYR A 239 17.33 0.45 -6.64
N ASP A 240 18.48 -0.22 -6.67
CA ASP A 240 19.78 0.43 -6.77
C ASP A 240 19.91 1.23 -8.08
N MET A 241 19.39 0.72 -9.21
CA MET A 241 19.30 1.46 -10.47
C MET A 241 18.37 2.68 -10.37
N ILE A 242 17.20 2.52 -9.75
CA ILE A 242 16.24 3.61 -9.54
C ILE A 242 16.86 4.70 -8.65
N ARG A 243 17.50 4.32 -7.54
CA ARG A 243 18.18 5.22 -6.61
C ARG A 243 19.18 6.10 -7.36
N GLU A 244 20.01 5.53 -8.23
CA GLU A 244 20.98 6.30 -9.03
C GLU A 244 20.29 7.37 -9.90
N LYS A 245 19.14 7.06 -10.52
CA LYS A 245 18.38 8.06 -11.30
C LYS A 245 17.86 9.19 -10.44
N ILE A 246 17.29 8.86 -9.28
CA ILE A 246 16.75 9.87 -8.35
C ILE A 246 17.90 10.71 -7.77
N ASP A 247 19.04 10.12 -7.42
CA ASP A 247 20.23 10.82 -6.94
C ASP A 247 20.77 11.81 -7.97
N ASP A 248 20.86 11.39 -9.24
CA ASP A 248 21.27 12.26 -10.35
C ASP A 248 20.31 13.44 -10.54
N ALA A 249 19.00 13.18 -10.52
CA ALA A 249 17.97 14.21 -10.65
C ALA A 249 17.98 15.18 -9.47
N TYR A 250 18.08 14.66 -8.24
CA TYR A 250 18.12 15.45 -7.03
C TYR A 250 19.42 16.26 -6.90
N GLY A 251 20.55 15.70 -7.33
CA GLY A 251 21.83 16.38 -7.42
C GLY A 251 21.80 17.59 -8.36
N LYS A 252 21.18 17.44 -9.54
CA LYS A 252 20.95 18.56 -10.48
C LYS A 252 20.03 19.61 -9.86
N TYR A 253 18.90 19.19 -9.30
CA TYR A 253 17.97 20.09 -8.61
C TYR A 253 18.67 20.93 -7.54
N ARG A 254 19.50 20.32 -6.67
CA ARG A 254 20.26 21.05 -5.64
C ARG A 254 21.27 22.02 -6.23
N SER A 255 21.96 21.63 -7.30
CA SER A 255 22.94 22.48 -7.98
C SER A 255 22.28 23.71 -8.60
N ASP A 256 21.12 23.55 -9.24
CA ASP A 256 20.39 24.62 -9.90
C ASP A 256 19.72 25.57 -8.90
N ASN A 257 19.38 25.09 -7.71
CA ASN A 257 18.68 25.87 -6.67
C ASN A 257 19.58 26.37 -5.53
N SER A 258 20.90 26.13 -5.59
CA SER A 258 21.90 26.61 -4.62
C SER A 258 21.47 26.45 -3.15
N ILE A 259 21.22 25.20 -2.74
CA ILE A 259 21.05 24.79 -1.33
C ILE A 259 22.32 24.07 -0.86
#